data_AF-C0W1Q6-F1
#
_entry.id   AF-C0W1Q6-F1
#
_cell.length_a   1.000
_cell.length_b   1.000
_cell.length_c   1.000
_cell.angle_alpha   90.00
_cell.angle_beta   90.00
_cell.angle_gamma   90.00
#
_symmetry.space_group_name_H-M   'P 1'
#
loop_
_entity.id
_entity.type
_entity.pdbx_description
1 polymer ?
#
loop_
_entity_poly.entity_id
_entity_poly.type
_entity_poly.pdbx_seq_one_letter_code
_entity_poly.pdbx_strand_id
1 'polypeptide(L)'
;MKQTLWTENEWEIAPDGIPTRHAARVIIISEDGHTFLMNGHDRLNPNYHWWFTVGGGIDPGETAQQAAVREMREETGWEISETQLIGPVIERIGKFEFTDRVRRQIEYIYLVYTPRFNTDNSGWTRTENQLIDAAQWIPIHELQQLGETGLIFPPELKNLIPEIYSNGWDETCVKINEYNE
;
A
#
# COMPACT_ATOMS: atom_id res chain seq x y z
N MET A 1 -5.17 -6.54 -18.87
CA MET A 1 -3.69 -6.53 -18.74
C MET A 1 -3.39 -5.72 -17.51
N LYS A 2 -2.65 -6.26 -16.54
CA LYS A 2 -2.31 -5.58 -15.28
C LYS A 2 -1.69 -4.21 -15.61
N GLN A 3 -2.34 -3.15 -15.15
CA GLN A 3 -1.86 -1.78 -15.33
C GLN A 3 -0.83 -1.51 -14.23
N THR A 4 0.34 -1.04 -14.64
CA THR A 4 1.52 -0.92 -13.79
C THR A 4 1.46 0.37 -12.97
N LEU A 5 1.94 0.30 -11.72
CA LEU A 5 2.11 1.39 -10.72
C LEU A 5 2.61 2.77 -11.25
N TRP A 6 3.01 2.89 -12.52
CA TRP A 6 3.80 3.96 -13.12
C TRP A 6 3.45 4.28 -14.59
N THR A 7 2.23 3.98 -15.07
CA THR A 7 1.81 4.42 -16.43
C THR A 7 1.10 5.76 -16.41
N GLU A 8 1.42 6.64 -17.38
CA GLU A 8 0.81 7.98 -17.49
C GLU A 8 -0.72 7.94 -17.66
N ASN A 9 -1.27 6.82 -18.15
CA ASN A 9 -2.69 6.64 -18.40
C ASN A 9 -3.53 6.40 -17.12
N GLU A 10 -2.91 6.16 -15.96
CA GLU A 10 -3.61 5.96 -14.69
C GLU A 10 -3.93 7.25 -13.93
N TRP A 11 -3.33 8.37 -14.36
CA TRP A 11 -3.42 9.63 -13.64
C TRP A 11 -4.28 10.61 -14.40
N GLU A 12 -5.50 10.80 -13.93
CA GLU A 12 -6.41 11.81 -14.47
C GLU A 12 -5.95 13.20 -14.04
N ILE A 13 -5.88 14.15 -14.98
CA ILE A 13 -5.54 15.53 -14.63
C ILE A 13 -6.73 16.14 -13.91
N ALA A 14 -6.60 16.37 -12.59
CA ALA A 14 -7.61 17.03 -11.80
C ALA A 14 -7.78 18.51 -12.20
N PRO A 15 -8.88 19.20 -11.82
CA PRO A 15 -9.12 20.60 -12.20
C PRO A 15 -8.02 21.59 -11.79
N ASP A 16 -7.25 21.27 -10.75
CA ASP A 16 -6.10 22.05 -10.29
C ASP A 16 -4.78 21.70 -11.03
N GLY A 17 -4.85 20.88 -12.07
CA GLY A 17 -3.74 20.51 -12.94
C GLY A 17 -2.85 19.38 -12.42
N ILE A 18 -3.13 18.83 -11.24
CA ILE A 18 -2.32 17.76 -10.64
C ILE A 18 -2.85 16.40 -11.11
N PRO A 19 -2.02 15.55 -11.73
CA PRO A 19 -2.38 14.17 -12.04
C PRO A 19 -2.80 13.43 -10.76
N THR A 20 -4.00 12.89 -10.75
CA THR A 20 -4.65 12.28 -9.59
C THR A 20 -5.14 10.87 -9.94
N ARG A 21 -4.94 9.91 -9.03
CA ARG A 21 -5.53 8.57 -9.15
C ARG A 21 -6.12 8.10 -7.83
N HIS A 22 -7.07 7.18 -7.90
CA HIS A 22 -7.54 6.44 -6.73
C HIS A 22 -6.82 5.10 -6.62
N ALA A 23 -6.55 4.66 -5.40
CA ALA A 23 -5.85 3.41 -5.13
C ALA A 23 -6.44 2.71 -3.90
N ALA A 24 -6.31 1.38 -3.89
CA ALA A 24 -6.66 0.56 -2.74
C ALA A 24 -5.41 -0.16 -2.24
N ARG A 25 -5.26 -0.24 -0.91
CA ARG A 25 -4.13 -0.90 -0.26
C ARG A 25 -4.59 -1.82 0.87
N VAL A 26 -3.72 -2.75 1.27
CA VAL A 26 -4.03 -3.74 2.30
C VAL A 26 -2.92 -3.82 3.34
N ILE A 27 -3.28 -3.53 4.60
CA ILE A 27 -2.51 -3.91 5.78
C ILE A 27 -2.82 -5.38 6.06
N ILE A 28 -1.78 -6.21 6.08
CA ILE A 28 -1.89 -7.65 6.27
C ILE A 28 -1.23 -7.99 7.60
N ILE A 29 -2.00 -8.47 8.57
CA ILE A 29 -1.51 -8.86 9.89
C ILE A 29 -1.65 -10.36 10.09
N SER A 30 -0.59 -11.00 10.57
CA SER A 30 -0.62 -12.40 10.98
C SER A 30 -0.85 -12.57 12.48
N GLU A 31 -1.49 -13.68 12.84
CA GLU A 31 -1.75 -14.05 14.24
C GLU A 31 -0.46 -14.23 15.05
N ASP A 32 0.68 -14.53 14.40
CA ASP A 32 2.00 -14.65 15.04
C ASP A 32 2.77 -13.32 15.11
N GLY A 33 2.09 -12.18 14.95
CA GLY A 33 2.65 -10.85 15.21
C GLY A 33 3.57 -10.32 14.13
N HIS A 34 3.29 -10.62 12.86
CA HIS A 34 3.99 -10.04 11.72
C HIS A 34 3.03 -9.24 10.84
N THR A 35 3.57 -8.27 10.13
CA THR A 35 2.88 -7.61 9.02
C THR A 35 3.62 -7.89 7.73
N PHE A 36 2.90 -7.98 6.62
CA PHE A 36 3.53 -8.10 5.31
C PHE A 36 3.72 -6.71 4.68
N LEU A 37 4.94 -6.40 4.26
CA LEU A 37 5.28 -5.14 3.61
C LEU A 37 6.17 -5.40 2.39
N MET A 38 6.06 -4.51 1.41
CA MET A 38 6.89 -4.47 0.21
C MET A 38 7.91 -3.34 0.35
N ASN A 39 9.14 -3.57 -0.09
CA ASN A 39 10.17 -2.55 -0.19
C ASN A 39 10.44 -2.25 -1.65
N GLY A 40 10.41 -0.98 -2.00
CA GLY A 40 10.81 -0.54 -3.33
C GLY A 40 11.54 0.79 -3.27
N HIS A 41 12.04 1.20 -4.42
CA HIS A 41 12.86 2.39 -4.55
C HIS A 41 12.36 3.36 -5.63
N ASP A 42 12.83 4.60 -5.55
CA ASP A 42 12.57 5.58 -6.60
C ASP A 42 13.33 5.19 -7.86
N ARG A 43 12.60 5.12 -8.99
CA ARG A 43 13.15 4.73 -10.30
C ARG A 43 14.40 5.52 -10.71
N LEU A 44 14.51 6.79 -10.30
CA LEU A 44 15.60 7.70 -10.62
C LEU A 44 16.63 7.80 -9.47
N ASN A 45 16.33 7.28 -8.29
CA ASN A 45 17.25 7.18 -7.16
C ASN A 45 17.09 5.85 -6.38
N PRO A 46 17.80 4.78 -6.78
CA PRO A 46 17.74 3.47 -6.11
C PRO A 46 18.16 3.46 -4.64
N ASN A 47 18.86 4.50 -4.16
CA ASN A 47 19.20 4.60 -2.73
C ASN A 47 18.03 5.10 -1.89
N TYR A 48 17.01 5.71 -2.51
CA TYR A 48 15.81 6.17 -1.86
C TYR A 48 14.76 5.07 -1.92
N HIS A 49 14.67 4.29 -0.83
CA HIS A 49 13.78 3.15 -0.70
C HIS A 49 12.81 3.33 0.45
N TRP A 50 11.64 2.70 0.35
CA TRP A 50 10.61 2.75 1.37
C TRP A 50 9.81 1.45 1.42
N TRP A 51 9.26 1.19 2.59
CA TRP A 51 8.33 0.12 2.88
C TRP A 51 6.89 0.61 2.73
N PHE A 52 6.06 -0.19 2.06
CA PHE A 52 4.66 0.12 1.82
C PHE A 52 3.82 -1.15 1.80
N THR A 53 2.51 -0.96 1.92
CA THR A 53 1.52 -2.05 1.86
C THR A 53 1.28 -2.51 0.42
N VAL A 54 0.87 -3.77 0.28
CA VAL A 54 0.29 -4.34 -0.96
C VAL A 54 -0.84 -3.45 -1.44
N GLY A 55 -0.94 -3.24 -2.75
CA GLY A 55 -1.99 -2.43 -3.34
C GLY A 55 -1.58 -1.61 -4.56
N GLY A 56 -2.58 -1.05 -5.23
CA GLY A 56 -2.42 -0.40 -6.51
C GLY A 56 -3.64 0.43 -6.91
N GLY A 57 -3.64 0.88 -8.17
CA GLY A 57 -4.70 1.72 -8.73
C GLY A 57 -6.05 1.00 -8.77
N ILE A 58 -7.13 1.76 -8.62
CA ILE A 58 -8.49 1.25 -8.83
C ILE A 58 -8.82 1.36 -10.32
N ASP A 59 -9.17 0.24 -10.95
CA ASP A 59 -9.51 0.21 -12.37
C ASP A 59 -10.93 0.77 -12.63
N PRO A 60 -11.25 1.26 -13.86
CA PRO A 60 -12.59 1.71 -14.20
C PRO A 60 -13.66 0.64 -13.97
N GLY A 61 -14.67 0.97 -13.17
CA GLY A 61 -15.77 0.06 -12.83
C GLY A 61 -15.50 -0.86 -11.64
N GLU A 62 -14.33 -0.74 -11.01
CA GLU A 62 -13.92 -1.50 -9.83
C GLU A 62 -14.20 -0.70 -8.53
N THR A 63 -14.64 -1.37 -7.47
CA THR A 63 -14.69 -0.77 -6.13
C THR A 63 -13.30 -0.81 -5.47
N ALA A 64 -13.08 0.02 -4.45
CA ALA A 64 -11.82 -0.03 -3.69
C ALA A 64 -11.57 -1.40 -3.02
N GLN A 65 -12.62 -2.10 -2.57
CA GLN A 65 -12.49 -3.46 -2.03
C GLN A 65 -12.11 -4.46 -3.12
N GLN A 66 -12.71 -4.37 -4.31
CA GLN A 66 -12.37 -5.23 -5.45
C GLN A 66 -10.91 -5.04 -5.87
N ALA A 67 -10.46 -3.78 -5.95
CA ALA A 67 -9.07 -3.45 -6.22
C ALA A 67 -8.12 -4.04 -5.16
N ALA A 68 -8.43 -3.89 -3.88
CA ALA A 68 -7.65 -4.47 -2.79
C ALA A 68 -7.53 -6.01 -2.89
N VAL A 69 -8.63 -6.71 -3.20
CA VAL A 69 -8.63 -8.17 -3.39
C VAL A 69 -7.81 -8.57 -4.62
N ARG A 70 -7.96 -7.84 -5.73
CA ARG A 70 -7.19 -8.08 -6.97
C ARG A 70 -5.70 -7.93 -6.72
N GLU A 71 -5.28 -6.84 -6.09
CA GLU A 71 -3.86 -6.55 -5.81
C GLU A 71 -3.26 -7.56 -4.82
N MET A 72 -4.01 -7.96 -3.78
CA MET A 72 -3.60 -9.06 -2.89
C MET A 72 -3.21 -10.31 -3.68
N ARG A 73 -4.08 -10.75 -4.60
CA ARG A 73 -3.78 -11.90 -5.44
C ARG A 73 -2.60 -11.63 -6.37
N GLU A 74 -2.56 -10.48 -7.03
CA GLU A 74 -1.57 -10.19 -8.08
C GLU A 74 -0.15 -9.94 -7.56
N GLU A 75 -0.01 -9.36 -6.38
CA GLU A 75 1.29 -9.01 -5.80
C GLU A 75 1.82 -10.09 -4.85
N THR A 76 0.94 -10.92 -4.28
CA THR A 76 1.36 -11.94 -3.29
C THR A 76 1.04 -13.37 -3.68
N GLY A 77 0.11 -13.59 -4.62
CA GLY A 77 -0.47 -14.90 -4.92
C GLY A 77 -1.52 -15.37 -3.92
N TRP A 78 -1.78 -14.60 -2.84
CA TRP A 78 -2.73 -14.96 -1.79
C TRP A 78 -4.14 -14.48 -2.12
N GLU A 79 -5.10 -15.39 -2.12
CA GLU A 79 -6.50 -15.08 -2.41
C GLU A 79 -7.28 -14.78 -1.13
N ILE A 80 -8.05 -13.70 -1.18
CA ILE A 80 -9.02 -13.32 -0.15
C ILE A 80 -10.35 -12.96 -0.81
N SER A 81 -11.42 -12.97 -0.03
CA SER A 81 -12.73 -12.42 -0.44
C SER A 81 -12.91 -11.00 0.09
N GLU A 82 -13.79 -10.22 -0.56
CA GLU A 82 -14.13 -8.87 -0.10
C GLU A 82 -14.66 -8.85 1.35
N THR A 83 -15.34 -9.92 1.78
CA THR A 83 -15.85 -10.06 3.15
C THR A 83 -14.78 -10.26 4.23
N GLN A 84 -13.55 -10.58 3.83
CA GLN A 84 -12.41 -10.65 4.75
C GLN A 84 -11.72 -9.30 4.95
N LEU A 85 -11.98 -8.32 4.09
CA LEU A 85 -11.46 -6.98 4.24
C LEU A 85 -12.24 -6.22 5.31
N ILE A 86 -11.49 -5.58 6.21
CA ILE A 86 -11.99 -4.70 7.26
C ILE A 86 -11.64 -3.26 6.87
N GLY A 87 -12.58 -2.33 7.04
CA GLY A 87 -12.35 -0.90 6.81
C GLY A 87 -13.08 -0.31 5.60
N PRO A 88 -12.57 0.80 5.02
CA PRO A 88 -11.19 1.29 5.12
C PRO A 88 -10.80 1.76 6.53
N VAL A 89 -9.62 1.35 6.98
CA VAL A 89 -9.04 1.75 8.28
C VAL A 89 -8.25 3.05 8.16
N ILE A 90 -7.76 3.37 6.96
CA ILE A 90 -7.19 4.68 6.61
C ILE A 90 -7.80 5.15 5.29
N GLU A 91 -8.15 6.43 5.22
CA GLU A 91 -8.28 7.16 3.97
C GLU A 91 -7.20 8.25 3.90
N ARG A 92 -6.40 8.24 2.84
CA ARG A 92 -5.26 9.15 2.69
C ARG A 92 -5.29 9.88 1.36
N ILE A 93 -4.97 11.17 1.39
CA ILE A 93 -4.57 11.93 0.20
C ILE A 93 -3.05 12.10 0.27
N GLY A 94 -2.35 11.24 -0.48
CA GLY A 94 -0.91 11.20 -0.57
C GLY A 94 -0.37 12.10 -1.68
N LYS A 95 0.69 12.85 -1.37
CA LYS A 95 1.45 13.67 -2.31
C LYS A 95 2.73 12.94 -2.67
N PHE A 96 2.86 12.56 -3.94
CA PHE A 96 4.06 11.90 -4.43
C PHE A 96 4.86 12.87 -5.30
N GLU A 97 6.03 13.27 -4.81
CA GLU A 97 6.94 14.17 -5.51
C GLU A 97 7.93 13.36 -6.35
N PHE A 98 7.62 13.17 -7.63
CA PHE A 98 8.55 12.56 -8.57
C PHE A 98 9.43 13.63 -9.21
N THR A 99 10.58 13.22 -9.74
CA THR A 99 11.53 14.13 -10.40
C THR A 99 10.90 14.92 -11.56
N ASP A 100 9.87 14.38 -12.22
CA ASP A 100 9.19 15.03 -13.35
C ASP A 100 8.00 15.90 -12.94
N ARG A 101 7.19 15.48 -11.96
CA ARG A 101 6.03 16.23 -11.45
C ARG A 101 5.50 15.67 -10.13
N VAL A 102 4.73 16.49 -9.42
CA VAL A 102 3.90 16.05 -8.30
C VAL A 102 2.69 15.27 -8.82
N ARG A 103 2.35 14.16 -8.15
CA ARG A 103 1.16 13.35 -8.39
C ARG A 103 0.37 13.18 -7.08
N ARG A 104 -0.96 13.04 -7.17
CA ARG A 104 -1.87 12.89 -6.01
C ARG A 104 -2.54 11.53 -5.99
N GLN A 105 -2.34 10.77 -4.93
CA GLN A 105 -3.01 9.48 -4.78
C GLN A 105 -4.05 9.56 -3.67
N ILE A 106 -5.30 9.24 -4.00
CA ILE A 106 -6.38 9.08 -3.03
C ILE A 106 -6.46 7.59 -2.68
N GLU A 107 -6.09 7.23 -1.46
CA GLU A 107 -5.90 5.86 -1.03
C GLU A 107 -6.97 5.43 -0.02
N TYR A 108 -7.53 4.25 -0.25
CA TYR A 108 -8.37 3.52 0.70
C TYR A 108 -7.58 2.31 1.20
N ILE A 109 -7.22 2.29 2.48
CA ILE A 109 -6.38 1.23 3.06
C ILE A 109 -7.27 0.34 3.92
N TYR A 110 -7.33 -0.94 3.57
CA TYR A 110 -8.08 -1.97 4.28
C TYR A 110 -7.16 -2.81 5.16
N LEU A 111 -7.75 -3.49 6.13
CA LEU A 111 -7.07 -4.45 7.00
C LEU A 111 -7.54 -5.86 6.66
N VAL A 112 -6.62 -6.82 6.70
CA VAL A 112 -6.94 -8.24 6.66
C VAL A 112 -6.06 -9.01 7.64
N TYR A 113 -6.64 -10.04 8.26
CA TYR A 113 -5.90 -11.00 9.08
C TYR A 113 -5.70 -12.29 8.28
N THR A 114 -4.46 -12.77 8.18
CA THR A 114 -4.13 -14.02 7.47
C THR A 114 -3.06 -14.79 8.22
N PRO A 115 -2.98 -16.14 8.09
CA PRO A 115 -1.73 -16.82 8.41
C PRO A 115 -0.60 -16.26 7.52
N ARG A 116 0.65 -16.45 7.93
CA ARG A 116 1.78 -16.14 7.05
C ARG A 116 1.75 -17.05 5.82
N PHE A 117 2.07 -16.47 4.67
CA PHE A 117 2.15 -17.17 3.40
C PHE A 117 3.50 -16.91 2.72
N ASN A 118 3.89 -17.83 1.84
CA ASN A 118 4.97 -17.60 0.90
C ASN A 118 4.44 -16.81 -0.28
N THR A 119 5.17 -15.78 -0.69
CA THR A 119 4.79 -14.97 -1.84
C THR A 119 5.03 -15.72 -3.14
N ASP A 120 4.10 -15.59 -4.06
CA ASP A 120 4.30 -15.93 -5.48
C ASP A 120 4.36 -14.64 -6.30
N ASN A 121 5.57 -14.24 -6.66
CA ASN A 121 5.81 -13.02 -7.43
C ASN A 121 5.77 -13.28 -8.95
N SER A 122 5.37 -14.48 -9.40
CA SER A 122 5.31 -14.79 -10.84
C SER A 122 4.30 -13.92 -11.61
N GLY A 123 3.32 -13.34 -10.92
CA GLY A 123 2.36 -12.38 -11.45
C GLY A 123 2.85 -10.94 -11.53
N TRP A 124 4.07 -10.64 -11.06
CA TRP A 124 4.59 -9.27 -11.05
C TRP A 124 4.79 -8.72 -12.45
N THR A 125 4.38 -7.47 -12.65
CA THR A 125 4.65 -6.77 -13.89
C THR A 125 6.15 -6.54 -14.09
N ARG A 126 6.56 -6.20 -15.32
CA ARG A 126 7.95 -5.83 -15.60
C ARG A 126 8.40 -4.65 -14.74
N THR A 127 7.51 -3.70 -14.47
CA THR A 127 7.83 -2.51 -13.68
C THR A 127 7.97 -2.83 -12.20
N GLU A 128 7.08 -3.66 -11.65
CA GLU A 128 7.20 -4.17 -10.28
C GLU A 128 8.53 -4.89 -10.06
N ASN A 129 8.90 -5.80 -10.98
CA ASN A 129 10.19 -6.49 -10.95
C ASN A 129 11.41 -5.55 -11.03
N GLN A 130 11.24 -4.31 -11.48
CA GLN A 130 12.32 -3.33 -11.58
C GLN A 130 12.42 -2.41 -10.36
N LEU A 131 11.35 -2.26 -9.58
CA LEU A 131 11.24 -1.24 -8.55
C LEU A 131 11.00 -1.80 -7.14
N ILE A 132 10.58 -3.05 -7.03
CA ILE A 132 10.39 -3.73 -5.75
C ILE A 132 11.62 -4.60 -5.47
N ASP A 133 12.31 -4.28 -4.40
CA ASP A 133 13.54 -4.94 -3.95
C ASP A 133 13.24 -6.12 -3.02
N ALA A 134 12.13 -6.06 -2.27
CA ALA A 134 11.72 -7.12 -1.37
C ALA A 134 10.21 -7.13 -1.11
N ALA A 135 9.69 -8.29 -0.72
CA ALA A 135 8.34 -8.43 -0.18
C ALA A 135 8.42 -9.46 0.97
N GLN A 136 8.18 -9.02 2.20
CA GLN A 136 8.51 -9.83 3.37
C GLN A 136 7.57 -9.61 4.56
N TRP A 137 7.53 -10.64 5.41
CA TRP A 137 6.92 -10.58 6.73
C TRP A 137 7.88 -9.90 7.71
N ILE A 138 7.46 -8.77 8.25
CA ILE A 138 8.20 -7.98 9.23
C ILE A 138 7.55 -8.18 10.61
N PRO A 139 8.33 -8.52 11.65
CA PRO A 139 7.79 -8.56 13.01
C PRO A 139 7.22 -7.20 13.40
N ILE A 140 5.99 -7.16 13.92
CA ILE A 140 5.28 -5.90 14.20
C ILE A 140 6.05 -5.04 15.21
N HIS A 141 6.74 -5.66 16.17
CA HIS A 141 7.55 -4.98 17.17
C HIS A 141 8.78 -4.25 16.58
N GLU A 142 9.21 -4.58 15.36
CA GLU A 142 10.33 -3.92 14.67
C GLU A 142 9.88 -2.69 13.87
N LEU A 143 8.58 -2.48 13.64
CA LEU A 143 8.08 -1.42 12.75
C LEU A 143 8.47 -0.02 13.20
N GLN A 144 8.53 0.24 14.51
CA GLN A 144 8.97 1.53 15.02
C GLN A 144 10.42 1.81 14.66
N GLN A 145 11.32 0.84 14.88
CA GLN A 145 12.73 0.95 14.53
C GLN A 145 12.95 0.99 13.01
N LEU A 146 12.15 0.23 12.26
CA LEU A 146 12.20 0.27 10.80
C LEU A 146 11.81 1.66 10.27
N GLY A 147 10.82 2.31 10.88
CA GLY A 147 10.45 3.70 10.57
C GLY A 147 11.47 4.76 11.00
N GLU A 148 12.48 4.40 11.80
CA GLU A 148 13.61 5.27 12.16
C GLU A 148 14.82 5.07 11.24
N THR A 149 14.99 3.86 10.70
CA THR A 149 16.14 3.48 9.86
C THR A 149 15.84 3.52 8.35
N GLY A 150 14.56 3.45 7.97
CA GLY A 150 14.04 3.57 6.61
C GLY A 150 12.67 4.23 6.58
N LEU A 151 12.16 4.53 5.39
CA LEU A 151 10.85 5.17 5.25
C LEU A 151 9.75 4.11 5.20
N ILE A 152 8.78 4.18 6.11
CA ILE A 152 7.51 3.45 5.99
C ILE A 152 6.47 4.47 5.53
N PHE A 153 5.71 4.14 4.48
CA PHE A 153 4.66 5.02 3.98
C PHE A 153 3.27 4.32 3.95
N PRO A 154 2.23 5.00 4.48
CA PRO A 154 2.31 6.26 5.24
C PRO A 154 3.01 6.08 6.61
N PRO A 155 3.65 7.13 7.18
CA PRO A 155 4.42 7.02 8.42
C PRO A 155 3.60 6.52 9.62
N GLU A 156 2.29 6.74 9.60
CA GLU A 156 1.32 6.31 10.62
C GLU A 156 1.30 4.78 10.77
N LEU A 157 1.63 4.01 9.72
CA LEU A 157 1.63 2.55 9.77
C LEU A 157 2.52 2.00 10.89
N LYS A 158 3.64 2.67 11.20
CA LYS A 158 4.60 2.22 12.22
C LYS A 158 4.01 2.19 13.63
N ASN A 159 2.93 2.95 13.87
CA ASN A 159 2.23 3.02 15.15
C ASN A 159 0.87 2.32 15.08
N LEU A 160 0.15 2.50 13.97
CA LEU A 160 -1.20 1.96 13.82
C LEU A 160 -1.22 0.42 13.75
N ILE A 161 -0.27 -0.20 13.05
CA ILE A 161 -0.21 -1.66 12.94
C ILE A 161 0.01 -2.32 14.32
N PRO A 162 1.00 -1.89 15.15
CA PRO A 162 1.13 -2.38 16.52
C PRO A 162 -0.10 -2.18 17.40
N GLU A 163 -0.79 -1.04 17.26
CA GLU A 163 -2.00 -0.74 18.03
C GLU A 163 -3.15 -1.67 17.65
N ILE A 164 -3.43 -1.81 16.34
CA ILE A 164 -4.44 -2.74 15.81
C ILE A 164 -4.14 -4.18 16.22
N TYR A 165 -2.87 -4.60 16.17
CA TYR A 165 -2.50 -5.96 16.57
C TYR A 165 -2.73 -6.21 18.07
N SER A 166 -2.44 -5.22 18.91
CA SER A 166 -2.52 -5.37 20.38
C SER A 166 -3.96 -5.28 20.89
N ASN A 167 -4.76 -4.39 20.30
CA ASN A 167 -6.07 -4.00 20.83
C ASN A 167 -7.25 -4.38 19.93
N GLY A 168 -6.98 -4.81 18.70
CA GLY A 168 -7.98 -4.84 17.63
C GLY A 168 -8.17 -3.45 17.00
N TRP A 169 -8.76 -3.42 15.80
CA TRP A 169 -9.21 -2.17 15.21
C TRP A 169 -10.47 -1.67 15.92
N ASP A 170 -10.51 -0.38 16.23
CA ASP A 170 -11.55 0.29 17.03
C ASP A 170 -12.73 0.83 16.19
N GLU A 171 -12.81 0.42 14.93
CA GLU A 171 -13.77 0.91 13.92
C GLU A 171 -13.55 2.37 13.48
N THR A 172 -12.46 3.02 13.93
CA THR A 172 -12.12 4.38 13.51
C THR A 172 -11.36 4.38 12.18
N CYS A 173 -11.86 5.14 11.21
CA CYS A 173 -11.13 5.40 9.96
C CYS A 173 -10.22 6.63 10.13
N VAL A 174 -8.91 6.41 10.13
CA VAL A 174 -7.90 7.48 10.18
C VAL A 174 -7.91 8.26 8.87
N LYS A 175 -7.94 9.60 8.95
CA LYS A 175 -7.92 10.49 7.78
C LYS A 175 -6.59 11.22 7.71
N ILE A 176 -5.86 11.07 6.60
CA ILE A 176 -4.56 11.71 6.36
C ILE A 176 -4.66 12.58 5.11
N ASN A 177 -4.16 13.81 5.17
CA ASN A 177 -4.12 14.70 4.00
C ASN A 177 -2.83 15.52 3.97
N GLU A 178 -1.88 15.06 3.14
CA GLU A 178 -0.53 15.66 3.01
C GLU A 178 -0.53 17.00 2.26
N TYR A 179 -1.69 17.47 1.77
CA TYR A 179 -1.84 18.81 1.20
C TYR A 179 -2.27 19.87 2.23
N ASN A 180 -2.63 19.44 3.44
CA ASN A 180 -3.10 20.30 4.52
C ASN A 180 -2.13 20.33 5.73
N GLU A 181 -0.94 19.73 5.59
CA GLU A 181 0.13 19.71 6.60
C GLU A 181 1.06 20.93 6.52
#